data_AF-A0AAV4FWE0-F1
#
_entry.id   AF-A0AAV4FWE0-F1
#
_cell.length_a   1.000
_cell.length_b   1.000
_cell.length_c   1.000
_cell.angle_alpha   90.00
_cell.angle_beta   90.00
_cell.angle_gamma   90.00
#
_symmetry.space_group_name_H-M   'P 1'
#
loop_
_entity.id
_entity.type
_entity.pdbx_description
1 polymer ?
#
loop_
_entity_poly.entity_id
_entity_poly.type
_entity_poly.pdbx_seq_one_letter_code
_entity_poly.pdbx_strand_id
1 'polypeptide(L)'
;MYTYGIVMFFVCPGTQFREDPVFAVKQLFTPVYPYCYRLYGPGKWPGARHAIDTAYDRMVASFRTRSASRETSSRTSLGKNLMLLMIVVFAACIAFFAF
;
A
#
# COMPACT_ATOMS: atom_id res chain seq x y z
N MET A 1 -2.60 16.29 6.12
CA MET A 1 -3.11 15.69 4.86
C MET A 1 -2.82 16.56 3.64
N TYR A 2 -3.11 17.87 3.68
CA TYR A 2 -2.86 18.80 2.56
C TYR A 2 -1.38 18.94 2.13
N THR A 3 -0.43 18.80 3.05
CA THR A 3 1.01 18.87 2.73
C THR A 3 1.49 17.67 1.91
N TYR A 4 0.86 16.49 2.07
CA TYR A 4 1.24 15.28 1.33
C TYR A 4 0.81 15.35 -0.13
N GLY A 5 -0.30 16.03 -0.43
CA GLY A 5 -0.82 16.18 -1.80
C GLY A 5 0.07 17.05 -2.70
N ILE A 6 0.61 18.16 -2.16
CA ILE A 6 1.47 19.08 -2.93
C ILE A 6 2.84 18.44 -3.23
N VAL A 7 3.42 17.72 -2.27
CA VAL A 7 4.74 17.08 -2.41
C VAL A 7 4.68 15.90 -3.39
N MET A 8 3.59 15.13 -3.40
CA MET A 8 3.40 14.04 -4.37
C MET A 8 3.31 14.54 -5.82
N PHE A 9 2.70 15.71 -6.04
CA PHE A 9 2.58 16.30 -7.37
C PHE A 9 3.93 16.70 -7.98
N PHE A 10 4.91 17.06 -7.14
CA PHE A 10 6.26 17.41 -7.58
C PHE A 10 7.20 16.20 -7.68
N VAL A 11 6.98 15.15 -6.88
CA VAL A 11 7.86 13.96 -6.83
C VAL A 11 7.47 12.90 -7.86
N CYS A 12 6.18 12.76 -8.16
CA CYS A 12 5.68 11.84 -9.18
C CYS A 12 5.24 12.64 -10.41
N PRO A 13 5.96 12.60 -11.55
CA PRO A 13 5.38 13.06 -12.80
C PRO A 13 4.12 12.24 -13.06
N GLY A 14 3.06 12.89 -13.55
CA GLY A 14 1.76 12.24 -13.82
C GLY A 14 1.84 11.01 -14.76
N THR A 15 2.99 10.76 -15.39
CA THR A 15 3.30 9.59 -16.22
C THR A 15 3.33 8.27 -15.44
N GLN A 16 3.66 8.29 -14.14
CA GLN A 16 3.76 7.06 -13.33
C GLN A 16 2.43 6.29 -13.24
N PHE A 17 1.29 6.99 -13.31
CA PHE A 17 -0.03 6.34 -13.33
C PHE A 17 -0.24 5.47 -14.58
N ARG A 18 0.41 5.83 -15.70
CA ARG A 18 0.28 5.12 -16.99
C ARG A 18 1.22 3.93 -17.11
N GLU A 19 2.41 4.04 -16.53
CA GLU A 19 3.44 2.99 -16.57
C GLU A 19 3.20 1.94 -15.48
N ASP A 20 2.84 2.37 -14.26
CA ASP A 20 2.70 1.50 -13.09
C ASP A 20 1.58 1.98 -12.15
N PRO A 21 0.30 1.72 -12.48
CA PRO A 21 -0.84 2.22 -11.68
C PRO A 21 -0.82 1.70 -10.24
N VAL A 22 -0.38 0.46 -10.04
CA VAL A 22 -0.28 -0.17 -8.70
C VAL A 22 0.75 0.55 -7.83
N PHE A 23 1.91 0.88 -8.41
CA PHE A 23 2.95 1.57 -7.68
C PHE A 23 2.57 3.03 -7.39
N ALA A 24 1.90 3.70 -8.33
CA ALA A 24 1.36 5.04 -8.12
C ALA A 24 0.36 5.09 -6.96
N VAL A 25 -0.60 4.17 -6.92
CA VAL A 25 -1.56 4.08 -5.81
C VAL A 25 -0.87 3.81 -4.49
N LYS A 26 0.10 2.88 -4.46
CA LYS A 26 0.90 2.61 -3.26
C LYS A 26 1.61 3.86 -2.79
N GLN A 27 2.25 4.58 -3.70
CA GLN A 27 2.99 5.80 -3.40
C GLN A 27 2.09 6.85 -2.73
N LEU A 28 0.88 7.09 -3.27
CA LEU A 28 -0.09 8.04 -2.70
C LEU A 28 -0.47 7.75 -1.24
N PHE A 29 -0.55 6.47 -0.87
CA PHE A 29 -0.93 6.05 0.48
C PHE A 29 0.27 5.72 1.39
N THR A 30 1.50 5.83 0.87
CA THR A 30 2.71 5.62 1.67
C THR A 30 3.30 6.93 2.19
N PRO A 31 3.99 6.89 3.34
CA PRO A 31 4.83 8.00 3.77
C PRO A 31 5.92 8.30 2.74
N VAL A 32 6.38 9.56 2.69
CA VAL A 32 7.41 9.99 1.73
C VAL A 32 8.78 9.46 2.16
N TYR A 33 9.32 8.48 1.45
CA TYR A 33 10.69 8.01 1.61
C TYR A 33 11.68 8.85 0.78
N PRO A 34 12.94 9.03 1.20
CA PRO A 34 13.94 9.76 0.41
C PRO A 34 14.25 9.10 -0.94
N TYR A 35 13.92 7.81 -1.10
CA TYR A 35 14.05 7.07 -2.35
C TYR A 35 13.13 7.60 -3.47
N CYS A 36 12.05 8.31 -3.11
CA CYS A 36 11.09 8.86 -4.05
C CYS A 36 11.73 9.90 -4.98
N TYR A 37 12.71 10.67 -4.48
CA TYR A 37 13.46 11.64 -5.26
C TYR A 37 14.43 11.01 -6.27
N ARG A 38 14.72 9.70 -6.15
CA ARG A 38 15.63 8.98 -7.06
C ARG A 38 14.91 8.10 -8.06
N LEU A 39 13.58 8.15 -8.12
CA LEU A 39 12.81 7.46 -9.15
C LEU A 39 12.92 8.16 -10.51
N TYR A 40 12.96 9.50 -10.51
CA TYR A 40 12.94 10.31 -11.73
C TYR A 40 14.02 11.39 -11.70
N GLY A 41 14.29 11.97 -12.88
CA GLY A 41 15.28 13.03 -13.03
C GLY A 41 16.73 12.55 -13.21
N PRO A 42 17.67 13.49 -13.33
CA PRO A 42 19.10 13.21 -13.42
C PRO A 42 19.59 12.61 -12.09
N GLY A 43 20.25 11.46 -12.13
CA GLY A 43 20.61 10.71 -10.92
C GLY A 43 19.60 9.64 -10.49
N LYS A 44 18.71 9.21 -11.41
CA LYS A 44 17.81 8.08 -11.18
C LYS A 44 18.58 6.86 -10.68
N TRP A 45 18.03 6.22 -9.66
CA TRP A 45 18.55 4.97 -9.13
C TRP A 45 17.58 3.84 -9.47
N PRO A 46 17.96 2.87 -10.34
CA PRO A 46 17.08 1.76 -10.71
C PRO A 46 16.57 0.94 -9.51
N GLY A 47 17.34 0.89 -8.42
CA GLY A 47 16.97 0.21 -7.18
C GLY A 47 15.98 0.96 -6.29
N ALA A 48 15.61 2.21 -6.62
CA ALA A 48 14.75 3.04 -5.78
C ALA A 48 13.38 2.39 -5.53
N ARG A 49 12.78 1.77 -6.55
CA ARG A 49 11.49 1.06 -6.43
C ARG A 49 11.58 -0.08 -5.42
N HIS A 50 12.57 -0.93 -5.57
CA HIS A 50 12.80 -2.05 -4.66
C HIS A 50 13.11 -1.57 -3.22
N ALA A 51 13.86 -0.48 -3.09
CA ALA A 51 14.18 0.11 -1.79
C ALA A 51 12.95 0.64 -1.05
N ILE A 52 11.96 1.19 -1.77
CA ILE A 52 10.67 1.63 -1.22
C ILE A 52 9.85 0.44 -0.74
N ASP A 53 9.75 -0.61 -1.55
CA ASP A 53 8.99 -1.81 -1.20
C ASP A 53 9.55 -2.50 0.04
N THR A 54 10.87 -2.55 0.17
CA THR A 54 11.58 -3.18 1.30
C THR A 54 11.83 -2.24 2.48
N ALA A 55 11.44 -0.96 2.40
CA ALA A 55 11.71 0.02 3.45
C ALA A 55 11.04 -0.38 4.77
N TYR A 56 9.78 -0.82 4.70
CA TYR A 56 9.03 -1.29 5.86
C TYR A 56 9.60 -2.57 6.45
N ASP A 57 9.95 -3.54 5.61
CA ASP A 57 10.53 -4.80 6.08
C ASP A 57 11.85 -4.57 6.83
N ARG A 58 12.68 -3.63 6.34
CA ARG A 58 13.93 -3.23 7.04
C ARG A 58 13.66 -2.54 8.37
N MET A 59 12.64 -1.69 8.43
CA MET A 59 12.23 -1.07 9.70
C MET A 59 11.73 -2.13 10.69
N VAL A 60 10.92 -3.09 10.24
CA VAL A 60 10.41 -4.14 11.12
C VAL A 60 11.51 -5.13 11.51
N ALA A 61 12.49 -5.38 10.64
CA ALA A 61 13.61 -6.26 10.93
C ALA A 61 14.44 -5.80 12.13
N SER A 62 14.65 -4.49 12.31
CA SER A 62 15.38 -3.98 13.48
C SER A 62 14.64 -4.23 14.80
N PHE A 63 13.30 -4.25 14.77
CA PHE A 63 12.47 -4.59 15.92
C PHE A 63 12.31 -6.10 16.15
N ARG A 64 12.69 -6.94 15.18
CA ARG A 64 12.57 -8.40 15.24
C ARG A 64 13.92 -9.07 15.55
N THR A 65 14.56 -8.67 16.64
CA THR A 65 15.83 -9.27 17.09
C THR A 65 15.67 -10.67 17.69
N ARG A 66 14.44 -11.08 18.02
CA ARG A 66 14.11 -12.43 18.51
C ARG A 66 13.19 -13.14 17.51
N SER A 67 13.58 -14.32 17.05
CA SER A 67 12.76 -15.20 16.21
C SER A 67 11.63 -15.83 17.03
N ALA A 68 10.51 -15.12 17.19
CA ALA A 68 9.26 -15.80 17.51
C ALA A 68 8.90 -16.66 16.29
N SER A 69 8.72 -17.97 16.48
CA SER A 69 8.30 -18.86 15.40
C SER A 69 7.04 -18.26 14.77
N ARG A 70 7.09 -17.98 13.47
CA ARG A 70 5.95 -17.43 12.73
C ARG A 70 4.89 -18.53 12.67
N GLU A 71 4.08 -18.66 13.71
CA GLU A 71 2.83 -19.38 13.59
C GLU A 71 2.04 -18.65 12.51
N THR A 72 1.92 -19.29 11.35
CA THR A 72 0.90 -18.96 10.35
C THR A 72 -0.43 -19.32 10.97
N SER A 73 -0.84 -18.52 11.97
CA SER A 73 -2.08 -18.68 12.67
C SER A 73 -3.17 -18.68 11.62
N SER A 74 -3.92 -19.78 11.56
CA SER A 74 -5.02 -20.11 10.66
C SER A 74 -6.22 -19.17 10.85
N ARG A 75 -5.99 -17.86 10.94
CA ARG A 75 -6.98 -16.78 11.10
C ARG A 75 -7.84 -16.54 9.86
N THR A 76 -7.75 -17.40 8.86
CA THR A 76 -8.35 -17.18 7.54
C THR A 76 -9.79 -17.66 7.43
N SER A 77 -10.31 -18.52 8.32
CA SER A 77 -11.70 -19.00 8.22
C SER A 77 -12.72 -17.97 8.75
N LEU A 78 -12.44 -17.38 9.93
CA LEU A 78 -13.37 -16.47 10.59
C LEU A 78 -13.51 -15.13 9.86
N GLY A 79 -12.41 -14.59 9.32
CA GLY A 79 -12.43 -13.35 8.53
C GLY A 79 -13.17 -13.50 7.20
N LYS A 80 -13.05 -14.66 6.53
CA LYS A 80 -13.76 -14.93 5.26
C LYS A 80 -15.28 -15.02 5.47
N ASN A 81 -15.73 -15.73 6.51
CA ASN A 81 -17.15 -15.84 6.82
C ASN A 81 -17.77 -14.49 7.19
N LEU A 82 -17.05 -13.66 7.95
CA LEU A 82 -17.51 -12.32 8.31
C LEU A 82 -17.58 -11.40 7.08
N MET A 83 -16.59 -11.46 6.18
CA MET A 83 -16.60 -10.68 4.94
C MET A 83 -17.78 -11.06 4.04
N LEU A 84 -18.06 -12.37 3.92
CA LEU A 84 -19.16 -12.89 3.11
C LEU A 84 -20.53 -12.45 3.66
N LEU A 85 -20.70 -12.47 4.99
CA LEU A 85 -21.90 -11.95 5.66
C LEU A 85 -22.12 -10.46 5.37
N MET A 86 -21.07 -9.64 5.45
CA MET A 86 -21.16 -8.19 5.19
C MET A 86 -21.59 -7.90 3.74
N ILE A 87 -21.10 -8.69 2.78
CA ILE A 87 -21.49 -8.56 1.37
C ILE A 87 -22.97 -8.91 1.17
N VAL A 88 -23.45 -10.00 1.80
CA VAL A 88 -24.86 -10.42 1.71
C VAL A 88 -25.79 -9.38 2.31
N VAL A 89 -25.45 -8.83 3.49
CA VAL A 89 -26.25 -7.77 4.14
C VAL A 89 -26.29 -6.52 3.26
N PHE A 90 -25.16 -6.11 2.70
CA PHE A 90 -25.10 -4.92 1.85
C PHE A 90 -25.94 -5.09 0.57
N ALA A 91 -25.88 -6.26 -0.08
CA ALA A 91 -26.71 -6.58 -1.23
C ALA A 91 -28.22 -6.58 -0.89
N ALA A 92 -28.59 -7.13 0.27
CA ALA A 92 -29.97 -7.13 0.74
C ALA A 92 -30.48 -5.70 1.03
N CYS A 93 -29.65 -4.84 1.63
CA CYS A 93 -30.00 -3.44 1.84
C CYS A 93 -30.20 -2.72 0.49
N ILE A 94 -29.31 -2.90 -0.48
CA ILE A 94 -29.46 -2.30 -1.81
C ILE A 94 -30.77 -2.76 -2.46
N ALA A 95 -31.07 -4.05 -2.42
CA ALA A 95 -32.30 -4.60 -2.99
C ALA A 95 -33.55 -4.04 -2.30
N PHE A 96 -33.52 -3.85 -0.97
CA PHE A 96 -34.62 -3.25 -0.21
C PHE A 96 -34.83 -1.76 -0.51
N PHE A 97 -33.76 -0.99 -0.71
CA PHE A 97 -33.86 0.42 -1.09
C PHE A 97 -34.17 0.64 -2.57
N ALA A 98 -33.95 -0.37 -3.42
CA ALA A 98 -34.23 -0.32 -4.85
C ALA A 98 -35.64 -0.81 -5.24
N PHE A 99 -36.39 -1.39 -4.30
CA PHE A 99 -37.77 -1.83 -4.45
C PHE A 99 -38.73 -0.89 -3.71
#